data_AF-A0A848YFE7-F1
#
_entry.id   AF-A0A848YFE7-F1
#
_cell.length_a   1.000
_cell.length_b   1.000
_cell.length_c   1.000
_cell.angle_alpha   90.00
_cell.angle_beta   90.00
_cell.angle_gamma   90.00
#
_symmetry.space_group_name_H-M   'P 1'
#
loop_
_entity.id
_entity.type
_entity.pdbx_description
1 polymer ?
#
loop_
_entity_poly.entity_id
_entity_poly.type
_entity_poly.pdbx_seq_one_letter_code
_entity_poly.pdbx_strand_id
1 'polypeptide(L)'
;IYPFIVNDPGEGTQAKRWTSAVIIDHLTPPLTRAETYGPLKDLEALIDEYYLAAGLDQRRVDLLCKHILDLTRSTGLDEDAGVKDLEDGEALQQIDNYICELKEAQIRDGLHILGLSPEGRLRTDLLVALARVPRNMGEDGDASLIRALAADLEFEGFDPLDCTLGAPWEGPRPAKLANLTSDAWRTCGDAVERLEALAALLVAGETKCNAGWSATNAVLTTIREDIGPALEACGPDEIRAMLTALDGRFVAPGPSGAPTRGRLDVLPTGRNFFSVDNRTVPTPAAWSLGEKSAELLVKRFLQDHGRWPEAMGLSVWGTSNMRTGGDDIAQALALIGAKPKWDHSSWRVTGFDITPLAKLGRPRVDVTLRISGFFRDAFPSQIDLFDSAVRAIGALEGEDVADNPIAAKMRVEQAKLEKDGLEPSEAAKRAGFRVFGSKPGAYGAGLQALIDEKLWDARADLAESYINWGGYAYG
;
A
#
# COMPACT_ATOMS: atom_id res chain seq x y z
N ILE A 1 -1.99 19.00 -24.18
CA ILE A 1 -2.80 17.76 -24.08
C ILE A 1 -1.83 16.67 -23.70
N TYR A 2 -2.13 15.86 -22.67
CA TYR A 2 -1.15 14.96 -22.06
C TYR A 2 -1.82 13.63 -21.68
N PRO A 3 -1.53 12.50 -22.37
CA PRO A 3 -1.92 11.17 -21.91
C PRO A 3 -1.28 10.86 -20.56
N PHE A 4 -2.08 10.52 -19.55
CA PHE A 4 -1.56 10.27 -18.20
C PHE A 4 -2.23 9.07 -17.55
N ILE A 5 -1.48 8.28 -16.79
CA ILE A 5 -2.03 7.09 -16.14
C ILE A 5 -3.01 7.49 -15.03
N VAL A 6 -4.21 6.89 -15.02
CA VAL A 6 -5.32 7.28 -14.12
C VAL A 6 -4.99 7.14 -12.63
N ASN A 7 -4.06 6.25 -12.28
CA ASN A 7 -3.69 5.94 -10.90
C ASN A 7 -2.55 6.78 -10.34
N ASP A 8 -2.04 7.75 -11.10
CA ASP A 8 -0.97 8.64 -10.65
C ASP A 8 -1.42 10.11 -10.60
N PRO A 9 -2.30 10.44 -9.64
CA PRO A 9 -2.96 11.74 -9.59
C PRO A 9 -2.01 12.89 -9.26
N GLY A 10 -0.89 12.59 -8.59
CA GLY A 10 0.00 13.60 -8.07
C GLY A 10 0.75 14.32 -9.18
N GLU A 11 1.46 13.55 -9.96
CA GLU A 11 2.28 13.96 -11.08
C GLU A 11 1.40 14.56 -12.19
N GLY A 12 0.22 13.99 -12.45
CA GLY A 12 -0.74 14.58 -13.36
C GLY A 12 -1.27 15.94 -12.89
N THR A 13 -1.45 16.13 -11.57
CA THR A 13 -1.81 17.44 -11.01
C THR A 13 -0.69 18.46 -11.16
N GLN A 14 0.58 18.04 -11.05
CA GLN A 14 1.71 18.92 -11.35
C GLN A 14 1.68 19.40 -12.79
N ALA A 15 1.49 18.50 -13.76
CA ALA A 15 1.39 18.85 -15.18
C ALA A 15 0.24 19.86 -15.43
N LYS A 16 -0.92 19.65 -14.80
CA LYS A 16 -2.05 20.60 -14.90
C LYS A 16 -1.69 21.99 -14.40
N ARG A 17 -1.03 22.10 -13.23
CA ARG A 17 -0.74 23.38 -12.57
C ARG A 17 0.47 24.12 -13.15
N TRP A 18 1.46 23.40 -13.67
CA TRP A 18 2.73 23.97 -14.11
C TRP A 18 2.80 24.22 -15.61
N THR A 19 2.13 23.38 -16.41
CA THR A 19 2.20 23.46 -17.88
C THR A 19 0.84 23.67 -18.52
N SER A 20 -0.21 23.94 -17.73
CA SER A 20 -1.60 24.07 -18.19
C SER A 20 -2.07 22.83 -18.97
N ALA A 21 -1.62 21.64 -18.56
CA ALA A 21 -1.95 20.41 -19.26
C ALA A 21 -3.45 20.08 -19.18
N VAL A 22 -4.06 19.81 -20.34
CA VAL A 22 -5.30 19.04 -20.43
C VAL A 22 -4.91 17.56 -20.39
N ILE A 23 -5.23 16.89 -19.29
CA ILE A 23 -4.96 15.47 -19.13
C ILE A 23 -5.99 14.67 -19.94
N ILE A 24 -5.54 13.62 -20.60
CA ILE A 24 -6.38 12.54 -21.10
C ILE A 24 -5.95 11.31 -20.33
N ASP A 25 -6.73 10.92 -19.33
CA ASP A 25 -6.36 9.79 -18.52
C ASP A 25 -6.48 8.48 -19.30
N HIS A 26 -5.62 7.52 -18.97
CA HIS A 26 -5.62 6.20 -19.58
C HIS A 26 -5.51 5.10 -18.53
N LEU A 27 -5.91 3.89 -18.93
CA LEU A 27 -5.95 2.73 -18.06
C LEU A 27 -4.55 2.35 -17.58
N THR A 28 -4.49 1.71 -16.41
CA THR A 28 -3.29 1.01 -15.97
C THR A 28 -3.06 -0.23 -16.84
N PRO A 29 -1.81 -0.72 -16.97
CA PRO A 29 -1.59 -2.03 -17.56
C PRO A 29 -2.45 -3.11 -16.87
N PRO A 30 -2.94 -4.11 -17.61
CA PRO A 30 -3.70 -5.21 -17.04
C PRO A 30 -2.90 -5.90 -15.93
N LEU A 31 -3.60 -6.28 -14.85
CA LEU A 31 -2.99 -7.00 -13.74
C LEU A 31 -3.25 -8.49 -13.92
N THR A 32 -2.26 -9.30 -13.56
CA THR A 32 -2.37 -10.75 -13.39
C THR A 32 -1.62 -11.15 -12.11
N ARG A 33 -1.70 -12.41 -11.73
CA ARG A 33 -0.92 -12.95 -10.60
C ARG A 33 0.52 -13.20 -10.99
N ALA A 34 1.43 -13.03 -10.04
CA ALA A 34 2.86 -13.26 -10.30
C ALA A 34 3.16 -14.73 -10.64
N GLU A 35 2.44 -15.67 -10.02
CA GLU A 35 2.73 -17.10 -10.04
C GLU A 35 4.16 -17.44 -9.57
N THR A 36 4.48 -18.72 -9.40
CA THR A 36 5.84 -19.17 -9.09
C THR A 36 6.60 -19.56 -10.36
N TYR A 37 7.88 -19.17 -10.46
CA TYR A 37 8.75 -19.54 -11.58
C TYR A 37 10.20 -19.77 -11.12
N GLY A 38 10.95 -20.55 -11.91
CA GLY A 38 12.36 -20.83 -11.64
C GLY A 38 12.57 -21.45 -10.25
N PRO A 39 13.56 -20.98 -9.47
CA PRO A 39 13.87 -21.54 -8.15
C PRO A 39 12.70 -21.53 -7.16
N LEU A 40 11.76 -20.58 -7.27
CA LEU A 40 10.58 -20.54 -6.40
C LEU A 40 9.64 -21.73 -6.63
N LYS A 41 9.55 -22.21 -7.87
CA LYS A 41 8.75 -23.38 -8.22
C LYS A 41 9.41 -24.67 -7.73
N ASP A 42 10.74 -24.76 -7.82
CA ASP A 42 11.49 -25.89 -7.27
C ASP A 42 11.35 -25.93 -5.74
N LEU A 43 11.35 -24.75 -5.10
CA LEU A 43 11.16 -24.61 -3.66
C LEU A 43 9.74 -25.01 -3.22
N GLU A 44 8.70 -24.58 -3.95
CA GLU A 44 7.30 -25.00 -3.73
C GLU A 44 7.17 -26.53 -3.81
N ALA A 45 7.75 -27.15 -4.85
CA ALA A 45 7.73 -28.60 -5.01
C ALA A 45 8.43 -29.35 -3.86
N LEU A 46 9.57 -28.84 -3.37
CA LEU A 46 10.27 -29.41 -2.23
C LEU A 46 9.47 -29.30 -0.93
N ILE A 47 8.78 -28.18 -0.71
CA ILE A 47 7.93 -27.95 0.46
C ILE A 47 6.72 -28.89 0.43
N ASP A 48 6.08 -29.05 -0.72
CA ASP A 48 4.97 -30.00 -0.87
C ASP A 48 5.43 -31.44 -0.60
N GLU A 49 6.59 -31.84 -1.11
CA GLU A 49 7.18 -33.14 -0.82
C GLU A 49 7.47 -33.30 0.69
N TYR A 50 7.97 -32.25 1.34
CA TYR A 50 8.25 -32.24 2.78
C TYR A 50 6.98 -32.54 3.58
N TYR A 51 5.89 -31.85 3.28
CA TYR A 51 4.62 -32.05 3.99
C TYR A 51 3.95 -33.39 3.66
N LEU A 52 4.15 -33.93 2.45
CA LEU A 52 3.73 -35.30 2.13
C LEU A 52 4.54 -36.36 2.90
N ALA A 53 5.82 -36.12 3.17
CA ALA A 53 6.67 -37.01 3.94
C ALA A 53 6.48 -36.86 5.46
N ALA A 54 5.97 -35.72 5.92
CA ALA A 54 5.74 -35.41 7.32
C ALA A 54 4.79 -36.45 7.96
N GLY A 55 5.28 -37.15 9.00
CA GLY A 55 4.53 -38.21 9.68
C GLY A 55 4.63 -39.60 9.04
N LEU A 56 5.31 -39.76 7.89
CA LEU A 56 5.53 -41.06 7.22
C LEU A 56 7.00 -41.51 7.27
N ASP A 57 7.95 -40.62 6.98
CA ASP A 57 9.39 -40.94 6.92
C ASP A 57 10.25 -39.78 7.44
N GLN A 58 10.69 -39.90 8.70
CA GLN A 58 11.49 -38.86 9.35
C GLN A 58 12.83 -38.60 8.64
N ARG A 59 13.47 -39.64 8.07
CA ARG A 59 14.77 -39.44 7.39
C ARG A 59 14.60 -38.63 6.10
N ARG A 60 13.48 -38.83 5.41
CA ARG A 60 13.13 -38.06 4.21
C ARG A 60 12.79 -36.61 4.57
N VAL A 61 12.04 -36.40 5.66
CA VAL A 61 11.73 -35.07 6.20
C VAL A 61 13.01 -34.28 6.51
N ASP A 62 13.96 -34.89 7.21
CA ASP A 62 15.23 -34.24 7.57
C ASP A 62 16.05 -33.86 6.32
N LEU A 63 16.06 -34.74 5.29
CA LEU A 63 16.73 -34.46 4.02
C LEU A 63 16.06 -33.32 3.24
N LEU A 64 14.73 -33.34 3.16
CA LEU A 64 13.96 -32.31 2.45
C LEU A 64 14.08 -30.95 3.13
N CYS A 65 14.02 -30.90 4.47
CA CYS A 65 14.27 -29.68 5.24
C CYS A 65 15.63 -29.07 4.87
N LYS A 66 16.68 -29.90 4.87
CA LYS A 66 18.03 -29.46 4.47
C LYS A 66 18.07 -28.92 3.04
N HIS A 67 17.45 -29.62 2.09
CA HIS A 67 17.42 -29.18 0.69
C HIS A 67 16.67 -27.85 0.52
N ILE A 68 15.56 -27.67 1.23
CA ILE A 68 14.77 -26.43 1.21
C ILE A 68 15.61 -25.27 1.74
N LEU A 69 16.27 -25.44 2.89
CA LEU A 69 17.12 -24.39 3.48
C LEU A 69 18.36 -24.10 2.62
N ASP A 70 19.01 -25.11 2.06
CA ASP A 70 20.17 -24.94 1.18
C ASP A 70 19.78 -24.20 -0.11
N LEU A 71 18.64 -24.56 -0.73
CA LEU A 71 18.13 -23.86 -1.90
C LEU A 71 17.80 -22.41 -1.58
N THR A 72 17.06 -22.17 -0.50
CA THR A 72 16.68 -20.83 -0.02
C THR A 72 17.89 -19.91 0.18
N ARG A 73 18.96 -20.43 0.81
CA ARG A 73 20.23 -19.70 1.01
C ARG A 73 20.96 -19.44 -0.30
N SER A 74 20.97 -20.41 -1.21
CA SER A 74 21.68 -20.26 -2.50
C SER A 74 21.02 -19.21 -3.41
N THR A 75 19.73 -18.95 -3.23
CA THR A 75 18.96 -17.96 -3.97
C THR A 75 18.86 -16.61 -3.27
N GLY A 76 19.35 -16.47 -2.03
CA GLY A 76 19.21 -15.26 -1.20
C GLY A 76 17.83 -15.05 -0.58
N LEU A 77 16.93 -16.03 -0.73
CA LEU A 77 15.55 -15.95 -0.22
C LEU A 77 15.50 -16.03 1.31
N ASP A 78 16.59 -16.44 1.96
CA ASP A 78 16.70 -16.53 3.41
C ASP A 78 16.76 -15.14 4.06
N GLU A 79 17.37 -14.17 3.37
CA GLU A 79 17.37 -12.77 3.78
C GLU A 79 16.03 -12.11 3.47
N ASP A 80 15.47 -12.36 2.29
CA ASP A 80 14.20 -11.77 1.86
C ASP A 80 13.01 -12.25 2.70
N ALA A 81 12.96 -13.55 2.99
CA ALA A 81 11.95 -14.14 3.87
C ALA A 81 12.24 -13.86 5.34
N GLY A 82 13.42 -13.34 5.71
CA GLY A 82 13.79 -13.00 7.09
C GLY A 82 13.95 -14.22 8.00
N VAL A 83 14.51 -15.33 7.48
CA VAL A 83 14.59 -16.63 8.18
C VAL A 83 16.00 -17.03 8.63
N LYS A 84 16.98 -16.17 8.39
CA LYS A 84 18.41 -16.43 8.63
C LYS A 84 18.74 -16.84 10.07
N ASP A 85 18.04 -16.27 11.04
CA ASP A 85 18.28 -16.46 12.47
C ASP A 85 17.24 -17.36 13.15
N LEU A 86 16.38 -18.03 12.37
CA LEU A 86 15.32 -18.90 12.89
C LEU A 86 15.76 -20.36 12.97
N GLU A 87 15.13 -21.10 13.87
CA GLU A 87 15.27 -22.56 13.88
C GLU A 87 14.64 -23.17 12.61
N ASP A 88 15.19 -24.28 12.12
CA ASP A 88 14.83 -24.89 10.83
C ASP A 88 13.31 -25.07 10.62
N GLY A 89 12.57 -25.44 11.67
CA GLY A 89 11.11 -25.61 11.59
C GLY A 89 10.34 -24.29 11.42
N GLU A 90 10.75 -23.24 12.14
CA GLU A 90 10.17 -21.90 12.03
C GLU A 90 10.55 -21.24 10.69
N ALA A 91 11.82 -21.40 10.29
CA ALA A 91 12.33 -20.97 9.00
C ALA A 91 11.50 -21.56 7.86
N LEU A 92 11.20 -22.86 7.91
CA LEU A 92 10.42 -23.54 6.88
C LEU A 92 8.99 -22.97 6.75
N GLN A 93 8.31 -22.73 7.88
CA GLN A 93 6.97 -22.17 7.88
C GLN A 93 6.94 -20.74 7.32
N GLN A 94 7.96 -19.93 7.65
CA GLN A 94 8.07 -18.57 7.16
C GLN A 94 8.46 -18.51 5.67
N ILE A 95 9.30 -19.43 5.19
CA ILE A 95 9.60 -19.60 3.76
C ILE A 95 8.32 -19.96 3.00
N ASP A 96 7.55 -20.93 3.49
CA ASP A 96 6.29 -21.36 2.86
C ASP A 96 5.29 -20.19 2.77
N ASN A 97 5.10 -19.44 3.86
CA ASN A 97 4.27 -18.24 3.83
C ASN A 97 4.77 -17.19 2.84
N TYR A 98 6.08 -16.94 2.79
CA TYR A 98 6.69 -15.98 1.87
C TYR A 98 6.47 -16.36 0.41
N ILE A 99 6.62 -17.64 0.06
CA ILE A 99 6.36 -18.14 -1.31
C ILE A 99 4.88 -17.97 -1.68
N CYS A 100 3.96 -18.30 -0.78
CA CYS A 100 2.53 -18.08 -1.01
C CYS A 100 2.23 -16.58 -1.23
N GLU A 101 2.82 -15.68 -0.43
CA GLU A 101 2.66 -14.22 -0.62
C GLU A 101 3.17 -13.74 -1.98
N LEU A 102 4.33 -14.24 -2.44
CA LEU A 102 4.86 -13.91 -3.76
C LEU A 102 3.95 -14.43 -4.88
N LYS A 103 3.45 -15.66 -4.77
CA LYS A 103 2.56 -16.28 -5.78
C LYS A 103 1.23 -15.52 -5.93
N GLU A 104 0.69 -15.00 -4.83
CA GLU A 104 -0.56 -14.26 -4.79
C GLU A 104 -0.42 -12.76 -5.13
N ALA A 105 0.80 -12.25 -5.30
CA ALA A 105 1.04 -10.85 -5.60
C ALA A 105 0.49 -10.47 -7.00
N GLN A 106 -0.25 -9.36 -7.07
CA GLN A 106 -0.74 -8.82 -8.34
C GLN A 106 0.35 -7.99 -9.04
N ILE A 107 0.75 -8.43 -10.23
CA ILE A 107 1.75 -7.77 -11.07
C ILE A 107 1.13 -7.30 -12.38
N ARG A 108 1.83 -6.41 -13.08
CA ARG A 108 1.42 -5.93 -14.41
C ARG A 108 1.80 -6.98 -15.45
N ASP A 109 0.82 -7.42 -16.25
CA ASP A 109 1.04 -8.36 -17.37
C ASP A 109 1.25 -7.59 -18.68
N GLY A 110 2.33 -6.80 -18.72
CA GLY A 110 2.70 -5.97 -19.87
C GLY A 110 2.43 -4.48 -19.69
N LEU A 111 2.12 -3.80 -20.80
CA LEU A 111 1.94 -2.35 -20.89
C LEU A 111 0.55 -2.01 -21.44
N HIS A 112 0.00 -0.87 -21.01
CA HIS A 112 -1.19 -0.30 -21.63
C HIS A 112 -0.87 0.28 -23.00
N ILE A 113 -1.77 0.09 -23.96
CA ILE A 113 -1.72 0.76 -25.27
C ILE A 113 -2.88 1.74 -25.32
N LEU A 114 -2.56 3.03 -25.46
CA LEU A 114 -3.57 4.08 -25.52
C LEU A 114 -4.61 3.76 -26.60
N GLY A 115 -5.88 3.71 -26.19
CA GLY A 115 -6.99 3.43 -27.10
C GLY A 115 -7.45 1.97 -27.16
N LEU A 116 -6.76 1.05 -26.48
CA LEU A 116 -7.12 -0.36 -26.46
C LEU A 116 -7.55 -0.77 -25.05
N SER A 117 -8.81 -1.18 -24.90
CA SER A 117 -9.26 -1.88 -23.69
C SER A 117 -8.74 -3.32 -23.69
N PRO A 118 -8.47 -3.92 -22.53
CA PRO A 118 -8.02 -5.30 -22.45
C PRO A 118 -9.10 -6.26 -22.96
N GLU A 119 -8.67 -7.33 -23.63
CA GLU A 119 -9.52 -8.39 -24.19
C GLU A 119 -9.08 -9.78 -23.67
N GLY A 120 -9.94 -10.79 -23.85
CA GLY A 120 -9.64 -12.18 -23.50
C GLY A 120 -9.20 -12.34 -22.04
N ARG A 121 -8.09 -13.05 -21.82
CA ARG A 121 -7.52 -13.29 -20.48
C ARG A 121 -7.26 -11.99 -19.71
N LEU A 122 -6.66 -10.99 -20.35
CA LEU A 122 -6.31 -9.72 -19.71
C LEU A 122 -7.55 -8.97 -19.20
N ARG A 123 -8.67 -9.09 -19.92
CA ARG A 123 -9.96 -8.54 -19.48
C ARG A 123 -10.47 -9.27 -18.25
N THR A 124 -10.45 -10.60 -18.27
CA THR A 124 -10.90 -11.43 -17.16
C THR A 124 -10.09 -11.17 -15.90
N ASP A 125 -8.76 -11.22 -15.99
CA ASP A 125 -7.86 -11.02 -14.85
C ASP A 125 -8.04 -9.63 -14.25
N LEU A 126 -8.16 -8.59 -15.09
CA LEU A 126 -8.39 -7.24 -14.60
C LEU A 126 -9.77 -7.09 -13.94
N LEU A 127 -10.84 -7.68 -14.48
CA LEU A 127 -12.16 -7.64 -13.84
C LEU A 127 -12.17 -8.36 -12.48
N VAL A 128 -11.49 -9.50 -12.38
CA VAL A 128 -11.29 -10.19 -11.09
C VAL A 128 -10.52 -9.26 -10.13
N ALA A 129 -9.45 -8.61 -10.59
CA ALA A 129 -8.68 -7.69 -9.76
C ALA A 129 -9.50 -6.46 -9.31
N LEU A 130 -10.37 -5.91 -10.16
CA LEU A 130 -11.28 -4.81 -9.82
C LEU A 130 -12.34 -5.21 -8.81
N ALA A 131 -12.81 -6.46 -8.84
CA ALA A 131 -13.80 -7.00 -7.92
C ALA A 131 -13.19 -7.67 -6.67
N ARG A 132 -11.86 -7.77 -6.59
CA ARG A 132 -11.13 -8.51 -5.54
C ARG A 132 -11.33 -7.89 -4.16
N VAL A 133 -11.24 -6.57 -4.04
CA VAL A 133 -11.45 -5.86 -2.78
C VAL A 133 -12.89 -5.35 -2.65
N PRO A 134 -13.45 -5.26 -1.43
CA PRO A 134 -14.74 -4.61 -1.23
C PRO A 134 -14.71 -3.15 -1.71
N ARG A 135 -15.81 -2.69 -2.27
CA ARG A 135 -16.02 -1.34 -2.81
C ARG A 135 -17.06 -0.63 -1.95
N ASN A 136 -17.07 0.70 -1.92
CA ASN A 136 -18.05 1.48 -1.15
C ASN A 136 -18.23 0.93 0.29
N MET A 137 -19.42 0.41 0.63
CA MET A 137 -19.75 -0.19 1.93
C MET A 137 -19.42 -1.69 2.01
N GLY A 138 -19.08 -2.34 0.89
CA GLY A 138 -18.72 -3.75 0.82
C GLY A 138 -19.90 -4.72 0.84
N GLU A 139 -21.10 -4.24 0.49
CA GLU A 139 -22.35 -5.00 0.53
C GLU A 139 -22.84 -5.35 -0.89
N ASP A 140 -23.63 -6.42 -1.03
CA ASP A 140 -24.22 -6.86 -2.29
C ASP A 140 -23.21 -6.91 -3.47
N GLY A 141 -23.50 -6.21 -4.56
CA GLY A 141 -22.66 -6.11 -5.75
C GLY A 141 -21.32 -5.42 -5.51
N ASP A 142 -21.15 -4.71 -4.40
CA ASP A 142 -19.92 -4.06 -3.98
C ASP A 142 -19.03 -4.93 -3.08
N ALA A 143 -19.48 -6.13 -2.71
CA ALA A 143 -18.67 -7.08 -1.94
C ALA A 143 -17.44 -7.59 -2.72
N SER A 144 -16.42 -8.05 -2.00
CA SER A 144 -15.29 -8.76 -2.63
C SER A 144 -15.77 -10.06 -3.29
N LEU A 145 -15.41 -10.28 -4.56
CA LEU A 145 -15.81 -11.49 -5.29
C LEU A 145 -15.29 -12.77 -4.60
N ILE A 146 -14.05 -12.76 -4.11
CA ILE A 146 -13.46 -13.93 -3.47
C ILE A 146 -14.00 -14.16 -2.05
N ARG A 147 -14.35 -13.10 -1.30
CA ARG A 147 -15.08 -13.25 -0.03
C ARG A 147 -16.51 -13.76 -0.25
N ALA A 148 -17.19 -13.29 -1.29
CA ALA A 148 -18.52 -13.76 -1.66
C ALA A 148 -18.50 -15.25 -2.04
N LEU A 149 -17.51 -15.68 -2.82
CA LEU A 149 -17.29 -17.09 -3.14
C LEU A 149 -17.02 -17.92 -1.88
N ALA A 150 -16.14 -17.46 -0.99
CA ALA A 150 -15.85 -18.15 0.27
C ALA A 150 -17.12 -18.31 1.13
N ALA A 151 -17.95 -17.26 1.23
CA ALA A 151 -19.21 -17.30 1.96
C ALA A 151 -20.20 -18.29 1.35
N ASP A 152 -20.41 -18.26 0.03
CA ASP A 152 -21.33 -19.15 -0.69
C ASP A 152 -20.84 -20.62 -0.76
N LEU A 153 -19.56 -20.86 -0.52
CA LEU A 153 -18.94 -22.17 -0.38
C LEU A 153 -18.85 -22.64 1.08
N GLU A 154 -19.42 -21.88 2.02
CA GLU A 154 -19.48 -22.20 3.44
C GLU A 154 -18.08 -22.31 4.10
N PHE A 155 -17.14 -21.45 3.71
CA PHE A 155 -15.82 -21.35 4.33
C PHE A 155 -15.90 -20.51 5.61
N GLU A 156 -16.53 -21.06 6.66
CA GLU A 156 -16.77 -20.36 7.92
C GLU A 156 -15.46 -19.87 8.58
N GLY A 157 -15.44 -18.60 9.00
CA GLY A 157 -14.30 -18.01 9.71
C GLY A 157 -13.07 -17.72 8.84
N PHE A 158 -13.12 -17.97 7.54
CA PHE A 158 -12.03 -17.71 6.62
C PHE A 158 -12.22 -16.40 5.86
N ASP A 159 -11.24 -15.50 5.97
CA ASP A 159 -11.16 -14.30 5.14
C ASP A 159 -10.01 -14.42 4.14
N PRO A 160 -10.28 -14.63 2.83
CA PRO A 160 -9.25 -14.75 1.81
C PRO A 160 -8.39 -13.49 1.62
N LEU A 161 -8.79 -12.35 2.19
CA LEU A 161 -8.03 -11.09 2.13
C LEU A 161 -7.28 -10.75 3.43
N ASP A 162 -7.48 -11.51 4.51
CA ASP A 162 -6.89 -11.24 5.84
C ASP A 162 -6.42 -12.55 6.53
N CYS A 163 -5.98 -13.54 5.74
CA CYS A 163 -5.43 -14.79 6.24
C CYS A 163 -3.90 -14.85 6.08
N THR A 164 -3.23 -15.59 6.96
CA THR A 164 -1.83 -15.99 6.76
C THR A 164 -1.79 -17.06 5.69
N LEU A 165 -1.24 -16.75 4.51
CA LEU A 165 -1.33 -17.63 3.35
C LEU A 165 -0.65 -18.98 3.58
N GLY A 166 0.49 -19.03 4.27
CA GLY A 166 1.17 -20.27 4.64
C GLY A 166 0.54 -21.06 5.79
N ALA A 167 -0.56 -20.58 6.39
CA ALA A 167 -1.23 -21.33 7.46
C ALA A 167 -1.91 -22.60 6.91
N PRO A 168 -1.97 -23.71 7.68
CA PRO A 168 -2.65 -24.93 7.25
C PRO A 168 -4.14 -24.72 6.94
N TRP A 169 -4.62 -25.32 5.85
CA TRP A 169 -6.03 -25.32 5.47
C TRP A 169 -6.81 -26.41 6.19
N GLU A 170 -7.65 -26.00 7.14
CA GLU A 170 -8.56 -26.87 7.90
C GLU A 170 -10.00 -26.86 7.36
N GLY A 171 -10.30 -25.99 6.39
CA GLY A 171 -11.63 -25.84 5.83
C GLY A 171 -12.05 -26.96 4.86
N PRO A 172 -13.31 -26.90 4.37
CA PRO A 172 -13.81 -27.88 3.41
C PRO A 172 -13.03 -27.80 2.08
N ARG A 173 -13.02 -28.91 1.34
CA ARG A 173 -12.41 -29.01 0.00
C ARG A 173 -13.45 -29.41 -1.05
N PRO A 174 -14.36 -28.51 -1.45
CA PRO A 174 -15.42 -28.84 -2.39
C PRO A 174 -14.84 -29.33 -3.72
N ALA A 175 -15.43 -30.38 -4.31
CA ALA A 175 -14.96 -30.96 -5.57
C ALA A 175 -14.85 -29.92 -6.71
N LYS A 176 -15.74 -28.92 -6.71
CA LYS A 176 -15.73 -27.82 -7.71
C LYS A 176 -14.45 -26.97 -7.66
N LEU A 177 -13.80 -26.87 -6.50
CA LEU A 177 -12.50 -26.19 -6.33
C LEU A 177 -11.33 -27.18 -6.44
N ALA A 178 -11.48 -28.37 -5.84
CA ALA A 178 -10.44 -29.40 -5.85
C ALA A 178 -10.09 -29.87 -7.27
N ASN A 179 -11.04 -29.83 -8.20
CA ASN A 179 -10.83 -30.26 -9.59
C ASN A 179 -10.27 -29.15 -10.51
N LEU A 180 -10.06 -27.92 -10.02
CA LEU A 180 -9.53 -26.81 -10.83
C LEU A 180 -8.03 -26.94 -11.11
N THR A 181 -7.28 -27.53 -10.18
CA THR A 181 -5.85 -27.80 -10.31
C THR A 181 -5.54 -29.15 -9.68
N SER A 182 -4.51 -29.81 -10.20
CA SER A 182 -3.93 -31.04 -9.62
C SER A 182 -2.97 -30.77 -8.45
N ASP A 183 -2.64 -29.51 -8.19
CA ASP A 183 -1.69 -29.12 -7.16
C ASP A 183 -2.20 -29.45 -5.75
N ALA A 184 -1.32 -29.45 -4.75
CA ALA A 184 -1.70 -29.70 -3.38
C ALA A 184 -2.75 -28.66 -2.88
N TRP A 185 -3.56 -29.06 -1.89
CA TRP A 185 -4.45 -28.14 -1.16
C TRP A 185 -4.20 -28.27 0.34
N ARG A 186 -3.08 -27.66 0.73
CA ARG A 186 -2.46 -27.72 2.05
C ARG A 186 -2.66 -26.43 2.83
N THR A 187 -2.59 -25.27 2.19
CA THR A 187 -2.52 -23.97 2.86
C THR A 187 -3.76 -23.09 2.61
N CYS A 188 -3.91 -22.05 3.43
CA CYS A 188 -4.88 -20.97 3.16
C CYS A 188 -4.62 -20.32 1.79
N GLY A 189 -3.36 -20.17 1.38
CA GLY A 189 -2.97 -19.69 0.05
C GLY A 189 -3.54 -20.56 -1.07
N ASP A 190 -3.45 -21.89 -0.94
CA ASP A 190 -4.03 -22.83 -1.90
C ASP A 190 -5.56 -22.71 -2.03
N ALA A 191 -6.23 -22.32 -0.94
CA ALA A 191 -7.66 -22.03 -0.93
C ALA A 191 -7.96 -20.71 -1.65
N VAL A 192 -7.18 -19.65 -1.38
CA VAL A 192 -7.27 -18.36 -2.09
C VAL A 192 -7.05 -18.57 -3.60
N GLU A 193 -6.03 -19.34 -3.98
CA GLU A 193 -5.72 -19.63 -5.37
C GLU A 193 -6.89 -20.26 -6.11
N ARG A 194 -7.53 -21.26 -5.50
CA ARG A 194 -8.69 -21.94 -6.09
C ARG A 194 -9.91 -21.02 -6.16
N LEU A 195 -10.11 -20.13 -5.17
CA LEU A 195 -11.16 -19.11 -5.22
C LEU A 195 -10.92 -18.12 -6.37
N GLU A 196 -9.68 -17.67 -6.57
CA GLU A 196 -9.31 -16.78 -7.69
C GLU A 196 -9.46 -17.48 -9.04
N ALA A 197 -9.04 -18.74 -9.17
CA ALA A 197 -9.24 -19.53 -10.38
C ALA A 197 -10.72 -19.72 -10.71
N LEU A 198 -11.56 -20.02 -9.71
CA LEU A 198 -13.01 -20.10 -9.90
C LEU A 198 -13.60 -18.75 -10.30
N ALA A 199 -13.16 -17.66 -9.68
CA ALA A 199 -13.58 -16.30 -10.02
C ALA A 199 -13.27 -15.97 -11.49
N ALA A 200 -12.06 -16.29 -11.97
CA ALA A 200 -11.67 -16.09 -13.36
C ALA A 200 -12.57 -16.86 -14.33
N LEU A 201 -12.83 -18.16 -14.07
CA LEU A 201 -13.73 -18.96 -14.91
C LEU A 201 -15.17 -18.43 -14.94
N LEU A 202 -15.68 -17.92 -13.80
CA LEU A 202 -17.02 -17.33 -13.70
C LEU A 202 -17.11 -16.01 -14.46
N VAL A 203 -16.09 -15.15 -14.33
CA VAL A 203 -16.01 -13.85 -15.01
C VAL A 203 -15.82 -14.01 -16.52
N ALA A 204 -15.02 -14.99 -16.95
CA ALA A 204 -14.86 -15.36 -18.36
C ALA A 204 -16.12 -15.97 -18.97
N GLY A 205 -17.05 -16.46 -18.15
CA GLY A 205 -18.25 -17.17 -18.60
C GLY A 205 -18.01 -18.62 -19.02
N GLU A 206 -16.85 -19.18 -18.66
CA GLU A 206 -16.49 -20.58 -18.96
C GLU A 206 -17.21 -21.57 -18.05
N THR A 207 -17.64 -21.13 -16.87
CA THR A 207 -18.48 -21.91 -15.95
C THR A 207 -19.68 -21.10 -15.46
N LYS A 208 -20.77 -21.80 -15.12
CA LYS A 208 -21.98 -21.15 -14.59
C LYS A 208 -21.90 -21.03 -13.06
N CYS A 209 -22.28 -19.86 -12.56
CA CYS A 209 -22.52 -19.65 -11.14
C CYS A 209 -23.68 -20.54 -10.67
N ASN A 210 -23.58 -21.07 -9.45
CA ASN A 210 -24.70 -21.81 -8.86
C ASN A 210 -25.83 -20.81 -8.54
N ALA A 211 -27.08 -21.17 -8.85
CA ALA A 211 -28.24 -20.32 -8.57
C ALA A 211 -28.43 -20.03 -7.07
N GLY A 212 -27.94 -20.91 -6.19
CA GLY A 212 -27.99 -20.71 -4.74
C GLY A 212 -26.93 -19.75 -4.17
N TRP A 213 -25.94 -19.33 -4.97
CA TRP A 213 -24.84 -18.46 -4.51
C TRP A 213 -25.23 -16.98 -4.63
N SER A 214 -26.04 -16.50 -3.71
CA SER A 214 -26.64 -15.16 -3.82
C SER A 214 -25.59 -14.06 -3.74
N ALA A 215 -24.60 -14.17 -2.86
CA ALA A 215 -23.54 -13.16 -2.70
C ALA A 215 -22.66 -13.08 -3.96
N THR A 216 -22.24 -14.23 -4.48
CA THR A 216 -21.42 -14.32 -5.69
C THR A 216 -22.20 -13.82 -6.91
N ASN A 217 -23.47 -14.17 -7.05
CA ASN A 217 -24.29 -13.70 -8.16
C ASN A 217 -24.51 -12.18 -8.13
N ALA A 218 -24.63 -11.56 -6.95
CA ALA A 218 -24.72 -10.11 -6.83
C ALA A 218 -23.46 -9.44 -7.42
N VAL A 219 -22.27 -9.87 -6.99
CA VAL A 219 -20.99 -9.32 -7.49
C VAL A 219 -20.80 -9.61 -8.98
N LEU A 220 -21.10 -10.81 -9.46
CA LEU A 220 -21.01 -11.16 -10.89
C LEU A 220 -21.97 -10.35 -11.76
N THR A 221 -23.14 -9.97 -11.22
CA THR A 221 -24.10 -9.10 -11.91
C THR A 221 -23.51 -7.72 -12.07
N THR A 222 -22.97 -7.11 -11.01
CA THR A 222 -22.27 -5.81 -11.08
C THR A 222 -21.07 -5.85 -12.02
N ILE A 223 -20.28 -6.93 -12.02
CA ILE A 223 -19.18 -7.09 -12.99
C ILE A 223 -19.70 -7.05 -14.42
N ARG A 224 -20.82 -7.71 -14.71
CA ARG A 224 -21.38 -7.80 -16.06
C ARG A 224 -22.09 -6.52 -16.51
N GLU A 225 -22.82 -5.88 -15.61
CA GLU A 225 -23.72 -4.76 -15.94
C GLU A 225 -23.02 -3.40 -15.80
N ASP A 226 -22.03 -3.28 -14.91
CA ASP A 226 -21.38 -2.01 -14.60
C ASP A 226 -19.87 -2.01 -14.91
N ILE A 227 -19.10 -2.91 -14.28
CA ILE A 227 -17.63 -2.86 -14.31
C ILE A 227 -17.08 -3.21 -15.70
N GLY A 228 -17.60 -4.29 -16.30
CA GLY A 228 -17.23 -4.77 -17.63
C GLY A 228 -17.45 -3.72 -18.71
N PRO A 229 -18.66 -3.16 -18.85
CA PRO A 229 -18.94 -2.10 -19.80
C PRO A 229 -18.08 -0.84 -19.59
N ALA A 230 -17.85 -0.43 -18.34
CA ALA A 230 -16.98 0.72 -18.04
C ALA A 230 -15.51 0.47 -18.46
N LEU A 231 -15.01 -0.75 -18.25
CA LEU A 231 -13.67 -1.15 -18.67
C LEU A 231 -13.56 -1.21 -20.21
N GLU A 232 -14.56 -1.76 -20.89
CA GLU A 232 -14.60 -1.85 -22.36
C GLU A 232 -14.67 -0.46 -23.03
N ALA A 233 -15.31 0.51 -22.38
CA ALA A 233 -15.39 1.88 -22.89
C ALA A 233 -14.05 2.66 -22.82
N CYS A 234 -13.12 2.25 -21.95
CA CYS A 234 -11.86 2.95 -21.68
C CYS A 234 -11.04 3.25 -22.94
N GLY A 235 -10.70 2.23 -23.74
CA GLY A 235 -9.91 2.39 -24.96
C GLY A 235 -10.56 3.34 -25.96
N PRO A 236 -11.81 3.07 -26.41
CA PRO A 236 -12.51 3.98 -27.31
C PRO A 236 -12.61 5.43 -26.80
N ASP A 237 -12.85 5.62 -25.49
CA ASP A 237 -13.01 6.93 -24.90
C ASP A 237 -11.68 7.68 -24.71
N GLU A 238 -10.57 6.99 -24.47
CA GLU A 238 -9.22 7.57 -24.50
C GLU A 238 -8.93 8.26 -25.84
N ILE A 239 -9.19 7.59 -26.96
CA ILE A 239 -8.99 8.15 -28.30
C ILE A 239 -9.99 9.27 -28.58
N ARG A 240 -11.26 9.08 -28.23
CA ARG A 240 -12.30 10.10 -28.40
C ARG A 240 -11.95 11.39 -27.66
N ALA A 241 -11.46 11.28 -26.44
CA ALA A 241 -11.08 12.41 -25.62
C ALA A 241 -9.83 13.12 -26.15
N MET A 242 -8.84 12.37 -26.64
CA MET A 242 -7.69 12.93 -27.34
C MET A 242 -8.12 13.76 -28.56
N LEU A 243 -9.00 13.22 -29.40
CA LEU A 243 -9.53 13.92 -30.57
C LEU A 243 -10.35 15.16 -30.17
N THR A 244 -11.16 15.05 -29.11
CA THR A 244 -11.95 16.16 -28.55
C THR A 244 -11.03 17.31 -28.11
N ALA A 245 -9.94 17.00 -27.42
CA ALA A 245 -8.97 17.98 -26.96
C ALA A 245 -8.22 18.64 -28.13
N LEU A 246 -7.83 17.86 -29.14
CA LEU A 246 -7.16 18.36 -30.34
C LEU A 246 -8.06 19.29 -31.17
N ASP A 247 -9.37 19.05 -31.15
CA ASP A 247 -10.38 19.94 -31.77
C ASP A 247 -10.71 21.18 -30.90
N GLY A 248 -9.94 21.42 -29.82
CA GLY A 248 -10.13 22.57 -28.93
C GLY A 248 -11.41 22.53 -28.11
N ARG A 249 -12.03 21.35 -27.95
CA ARG A 249 -13.27 21.18 -27.20
C ARG A 249 -13.02 20.78 -25.76
N PHE A 250 -14.05 20.95 -24.94
CA PHE A 250 -14.04 20.58 -23.52
C PHE A 250 -13.95 19.05 -23.36
N VAL A 251 -12.92 18.59 -22.63
CA VAL A 251 -12.79 17.20 -22.18
C VAL A 251 -13.41 17.07 -20.80
N ALA A 252 -14.32 16.12 -20.64
CA ALA A 252 -15.02 15.90 -19.38
C ALA A 252 -14.04 15.60 -18.22
N PRO A 253 -14.23 16.21 -17.04
CA PRO A 253 -13.44 15.88 -15.86
C PRO A 253 -13.88 14.55 -15.25
N GLY A 254 -12.98 13.90 -14.52
CA GLY A 254 -13.25 12.66 -13.80
C GLY A 254 -12.35 12.51 -12.57
N PRO A 255 -12.69 11.66 -11.60
CA PRO A 255 -11.78 11.38 -10.50
C PRO A 255 -10.59 10.54 -10.97
N SER A 256 -9.48 10.67 -10.26
CA SER A 256 -8.28 9.85 -10.41
C SER A 256 -8.09 8.92 -9.20
N GLY A 257 -7.31 7.86 -9.38
CA GLY A 257 -7.07 6.86 -8.35
C GLY A 257 -6.75 5.48 -8.92
N ALA A 258 -6.41 4.53 -8.03
CA ALA A 258 -6.17 3.15 -8.43
C ALA A 258 -7.51 2.39 -8.51
N PRO A 259 -7.98 1.98 -9.70
CA PRO A 259 -9.25 1.26 -9.84
C PRO A 259 -9.33 0.01 -8.94
N THR A 260 -8.20 -0.69 -8.81
CA THR A 260 -8.04 -1.93 -8.03
C THR A 260 -8.05 -1.72 -6.51
N ARG A 261 -8.11 -0.46 -6.03
CA ARG A 261 -8.34 -0.13 -4.62
C ARG A 261 -9.79 0.28 -4.36
N GLY A 262 -10.73 -0.32 -5.09
CA GLY A 262 -12.16 -0.08 -4.93
C GLY A 262 -12.66 1.25 -5.48
N ARG A 263 -11.84 1.95 -6.30
CA ARG A 263 -12.16 3.25 -6.90
C ARG A 263 -12.68 3.08 -8.32
N LEU A 264 -13.82 2.42 -8.49
CA LEU A 264 -14.41 2.19 -9.81
C LEU A 264 -14.96 3.47 -10.46
N ASP A 265 -15.18 4.52 -9.68
CA ASP A 265 -15.56 5.85 -10.15
C ASP A 265 -14.53 6.48 -11.13
N VAL A 266 -13.30 5.96 -11.13
CA VAL A 266 -12.23 6.36 -12.06
C VAL A 266 -12.37 5.74 -13.46
N LEU A 267 -13.32 4.80 -13.66
CA LEU A 267 -13.68 4.27 -14.97
C LEU A 267 -14.97 4.94 -15.50
N PRO A 268 -15.13 5.07 -16.83
CA PRO A 268 -14.12 4.81 -17.86
C PRO A 268 -13.01 5.89 -17.86
N THR A 269 -11.88 5.57 -18.49
CA THR A 269 -10.81 6.52 -18.79
C THR A 269 -11.13 7.36 -20.03
N GLY A 270 -10.24 8.26 -20.44
CA GLY A 270 -10.51 9.32 -21.42
C GLY A 270 -11.03 10.61 -20.80
N ARG A 271 -10.67 10.91 -19.56
CA ARG A 271 -11.12 12.10 -18.82
C ARG A 271 -9.97 13.00 -18.42
N ASN A 272 -10.28 14.28 -18.22
CA ASN A 272 -9.35 15.26 -17.70
C ASN A 272 -9.37 15.24 -16.17
N PHE A 273 -8.71 14.25 -15.57
CA PHE A 273 -8.95 13.93 -14.17
C PHE A 273 -8.67 15.08 -13.19
N PHE A 274 -9.28 15.01 -12.02
CA PHE A 274 -8.97 15.83 -10.84
C PHE A 274 -8.51 14.94 -9.68
N SER A 275 -7.77 15.53 -8.74
CA SER A 275 -7.25 14.88 -7.53
C SER A 275 -8.30 14.89 -6.40
N VAL A 276 -7.86 14.88 -5.13
CA VAL A 276 -8.74 15.00 -3.96
C VAL A 276 -8.81 16.43 -3.41
N ASP A 277 -9.85 16.75 -2.63
CA ASP A 277 -9.84 17.93 -1.75
C ASP A 277 -8.80 17.70 -0.66
N ASN A 278 -7.69 18.43 -0.73
CA ASN A 278 -6.60 18.25 0.22
C ASN A 278 -7.01 18.59 1.66
N ARG A 279 -8.08 19.35 1.91
CA ARG A 279 -8.49 19.72 3.27
C ARG A 279 -9.19 18.60 4.03
N THR A 280 -9.62 17.55 3.33
CA THR A 280 -10.29 16.39 3.94
C THR A 280 -9.30 15.26 4.24
N VAL A 281 -8.00 15.50 4.07
CA VAL A 281 -6.91 14.53 4.28
C VAL A 281 -6.21 14.81 5.61
N PRO A 282 -5.96 13.80 6.48
CA PRO A 282 -6.39 12.42 6.33
C PRO A 282 -7.90 12.26 6.50
N THR A 283 -8.52 11.34 5.76
CA THR A 283 -9.92 10.96 5.94
C THR A 283 -10.10 10.14 7.23
N PRO A 284 -11.32 10.01 7.79
CA PRO A 284 -11.57 9.13 8.92
C PRO A 284 -11.20 7.66 8.65
N ALA A 285 -11.42 7.18 7.43
CA ALA A 285 -11.02 5.82 7.02
C ALA A 285 -9.49 5.67 6.99
N ALA A 286 -8.79 6.64 6.38
CA ALA A 286 -7.33 6.68 6.37
C ALA A 286 -6.74 6.79 7.79
N TRP A 287 -7.43 7.49 8.71
CA TRP A 287 -7.04 7.49 10.12
C TRP A 287 -7.07 6.10 10.74
N SER A 288 -8.15 5.34 10.56
CA SER A 288 -8.25 3.98 11.10
C SER A 288 -7.17 3.05 10.53
N LEU A 289 -6.86 3.16 9.23
CA LEU A 289 -5.79 2.39 8.61
C LEU A 289 -4.40 2.81 9.09
N GLY A 290 -4.14 4.12 9.14
CA GLY A 290 -2.88 4.69 9.63
C GLY A 290 -2.61 4.35 11.10
N GLU A 291 -3.65 4.39 11.95
CA GLU A 291 -3.57 3.99 13.36
C GLU A 291 -3.22 2.49 13.49
N LYS A 292 -3.94 1.61 12.78
CA LYS A 292 -3.64 0.16 12.77
C LYS A 292 -2.21 -0.10 12.27
N SER A 293 -1.80 0.57 11.20
CA SER A 293 -0.46 0.45 10.61
C SER A 293 0.64 0.91 11.59
N ALA A 294 0.46 2.04 12.26
CA ALA A 294 1.39 2.54 13.27
C ALA A 294 1.54 1.54 14.43
N GLU A 295 0.42 0.99 14.92
CA GLU A 295 0.47 0.01 16.00
C GLU A 295 1.13 -1.31 15.61
N LEU A 296 0.90 -1.81 14.39
CA LEU A 296 1.59 -2.99 13.89
C LEU A 296 3.09 -2.77 13.78
N LEU A 297 3.51 -1.60 13.27
CA LEU A 297 4.92 -1.25 13.12
C LEU A 297 5.60 -1.15 14.48
N VAL A 298 4.98 -0.48 15.45
CA VAL A 298 5.54 -0.33 16.80
C VAL A 298 5.61 -1.68 17.52
N LYS A 299 4.57 -2.52 17.42
CA LYS A 299 4.57 -3.87 18.01
C LYS A 299 5.64 -4.75 17.39
N ARG A 300 5.80 -4.71 16.07
CA ARG A 300 6.85 -5.46 15.39
C ARG A 300 8.24 -5.05 15.87
N PHE A 301 8.50 -3.74 15.95
CA PHE A 301 9.77 -3.24 16.48
C PHE A 301 10.03 -3.69 17.92
N LEU A 302 9.00 -3.69 18.77
CA LEU A 302 9.11 -4.17 20.15
C LEU A 302 9.44 -5.68 20.20
N GLN A 303 8.80 -6.49 19.34
CA GLN A 303 9.07 -7.93 19.25
C GLN A 303 10.50 -8.20 18.81
N ASP A 304 10.98 -7.47 17.80
CA ASP A 304 12.31 -7.68 17.21
C ASP A 304 13.45 -7.18 18.11
N HIS A 305 13.21 -6.15 18.94
CA HIS A 305 14.27 -5.48 19.69
C HIS A 305 14.10 -5.45 21.21
N GLY A 306 12.97 -5.91 21.73
CA GLY A 306 12.66 -5.91 23.17
C GLY A 306 12.51 -4.51 23.79
N ARG A 307 12.42 -3.46 22.97
CA ARG A 307 12.25 -2.05 23.40
C ARG A 307 11.36 -1.28 22.44
N TRP A 308 10.71 -0.23 22.94
CA TRP A 308 9.92 0.69 22.11
C TRP A 308 10.81 1.51 21.18
N PRO A 309 10.34 1.85 19.97
CA PRO A 309 11.05 2.75 19.07
C PRO A 309 11.00 4.19 19.57
N GLU A 310 12.16 4.80 19.77
CA GLU A 310 12.26 6.21 20.22
C GLU A 310 12.13 7.21 19.07
N ALA A 311 12.48 6.80 17.85
CA ALA A 311 12.52 7.67 16.69
C ALA A 311 12.26 6.93 15.37
N MET A 312 11.60 7.59 14.42
CA MET A 312 11.38 7.06 13.08
C MET A 312 11.50 8.14 12.02
N GLY A 313 12.09 7.78 10.88
CA GLY A 313 12.03 8.59 9.66
C GLY A 313 10.95 8.05 8.73
N LEU A 314 10.03 8.91 8.27
CA LEU A 314 8.98 8.54 7.32
C LEU A 314 9.07 9.38 6.05
N SER A 315 9.10 8.73 4.90
CA SER A 315 9.01 9.43 3.60
C SER A 315 7.54 9.57 3.20
N VAL A 316 7.08 10.81 3.03
CA VAL A 316 5.67 11.12 2.74
C VAL A 316 5.55 11.69 1.33
N TRP A 317 4.78 10.99 0.49
CA TRP A 317 4.59 11.32 -0.91
C TRP A 317 3.20 11.91 -1.17
N GLY A 318 3.10 12.85 -2.10
CA GLY A 318 1.81 13.43 -2.45
C GLY A 318 0.90 12.41 -3.16
N THR A 319 1.45 11.60 -4.09
CA THR A 319 0.69 10.59 -4.83
C THR A 319 0.12 9.50 -3.92
N SER A 320 0.88 9.02 -2.92
CA SER A 320 0.39 8.06 -1.92
C SER A 320 -0.79 8.64 -1.14
N ASN A 321 -0.63 9.85 -0.59
CA ASN A 321 -1.68 10.52 0.19
C ASN A 321 -2.95 10.79 -0.63
N MET A 322 -2.83 11.15 -1.92
CA MET A 322 -3.99 11.32 -2.80
C MET A 322 -4.72 10.00 -3.05
N ARG A 323 -3.98 8.89 -3.18
CA ARG A 323 -4.55 7.56 -3.47
C ARG A 323 -5.21 6.93 -2.26
N THR A 324 -4.69 7.17 -1.06
CA THR A 324 -5.18 6.54 0.18
C THR A 324 -6.11 7.44 0.98
N GLY A 325 -6.21 8.71 0.64
CA GLY A 325 -6.89 9.69 1.47
C GLY A 325 -6.12 10.03 2.75
N GLY A 326 -4.81 9.75 2.82
CA GLY A 326 -3.90 10.24 3.85
C GLY A 326 -3.29 9.22 4.80
N ASP A 327 -3.10 7.96 4.39
CA ASP A 327 -2.56 6.92 5.28
C ASP A 327 -1.20 7.29 5.87
N ASP A 328 -0.26 7.82 5.08
CA ASP A 328 1.09 8.16 5.55
C ASP A 328 1.05 9.24 6.66
N ILE A 329 0.25 10.30 6.46
CA ILE A 329 0.13 11.36 7.46
C ILE A 329 -0.67 10.90 8.69
N ALA A 330 -1.67 10.04 8.50
CA ALA A 330 -2.40 9.41 9.60
C ALA A 330 -1.47 8.53 10.45
N GLN A 331 -0.63 7.70 9.82
CA GLN A 331 0.36 6.87 10.50
C GLN A 331 1.35 7.73 11.30
N ALA A 332 1.86 8.81 10.70
CA ALA A 332 2.76 9.73 11.39
C ALA A 332 2.11 10.37 12.62
N LEU A 333 0.85 10.83 12.49
CA LEU A 333 0.09 11.42 13.60
C LEU A 333 -0.20 10.38 14.70
N ALA A 334 -0.54 9.14 14.34
CA ALA A 334 -0.77 8.05 15.30
C ALA A 334 0.52 7.68 16.06
N LEU A 335 1.68 7.68 15.41
CA LEU A 335 2.98 7.39 16.04
C LEU A 335 3.33 8.40 17.14
N ILE A 336 3.14 9.70 16.88
CA ILE A 336 3.38 10.75 17.89
C ILE A 336 2.26 10.80 18.96
N GLY A 337 1.11 10.19 18.68
CA GLY A 337 -0.06 10.17 19.57
C GLY A 337 -0.96 11.40 19.41
N ALA A 338 -1.13 11.88 18.18
CA ALA A 338 -2.07 12.94 17.81
C ALA A 338 -3.18 12.37 16.92
N LYS A 339 -4.45 12.66 17.24
CA LYS A 339 -5.61 12.26 16.43
C LYS A 339 -6.17 13.48 15.69
N PRO A 340 -6.35 13.45 14.36
CA PRO A 340 -6.99 14.55 13.63
C PRO A 340 -8.42 14.81 14.12
N LYS A 341 -8.85 16.06 14.01
CA LYS A 341 -10.24 16.50 14.19
C LYS A 341 -10.86 16.82 12.86
N TRP A 342 -12.11 16.38 12.66
CA TRP A 342 -12.88 16.68 11.47
C TRP A 342 -14.09 17.53 11.81
N ASP A 343 -14.39 18.47 10.93
CA ASP A 343 -15.70 19.12 10.91
C ASP A 343 -16.78 18.11 10.47
N HIS A 344 -17.89 18.03 11.22
CA HIS A 344 -18.94 17.05 11.00
C HIS A 344 -19.69 17.22 9.67
N SER A 345 -19.68 18.42 9.08
CA SER A 345 -20.44 18.72 7.86
C SER A 345 -19.60 18.59 6.59
N SER A 346 -18.36 19.07 6.66
CA SER A 346 -17.48 19.20 5.50
C SER A 346 -16.37 18.16 5.46
N TRP A 347 -16.22 17.35 6.51
CA TRP A 347 -15.12 16.40 6.70
C TRP A 347 -13.72 17.04 6.57
N ARG A 348 -13.62 18.36 6.66
CA ARG A 348 -12.34 19.05 6.66
C ARG A 348 -11.63 18.81 7.96
N VAL A 349 -10.33 18.62 7.89
CA VAL A 349 -9.47 18.55 9.07
C VAL A 349 -9.35 19.95 9.66
N THR A 350 -9.74 20.10 10.93
CA THR A 350 -9.79 21.38 11.64
C THR A 350 -8.72 21.50 12.74
N GLY A 351 -8.02 20.41 13.05
CA GLY A 351 -6.97 20.38 14.06
C GLY A 351 -6.69 18.96 14.52
N PHE A 352 -6.29 18.81 15.79
CA PHE A 352 -5.99 17.51 16.40
C PHE A 352 -6.35 17.48 17.90
N ASP A 353 -6.45 16.27 18.45
CA ASP A 353 -6.41 15.97 19.87
C ASP A 353 -5.13 15.22 20.20
N ILE A 354 -4.47 15.59 21.29
CA ILE A 354 -3.37 14.80 21.83
C ILE A 354 -3.97 13.62 22.58
N THR A 355 -3.58 12.41 22.18
CA THR A 355 -4.00 11.17 22.85
C THR A 355 -3.24 11.04 24.17
N PRO A 356 -3.92 10.89 25.32
CA PRO A 356 -3.27 10.63 26.60
C PRO A 356 -2.49 9.30 26.59
N LEU A 357 -1.34 9.23 27.25
CA LEU A 357 -0.50 8.02 27.30
C LEU A 357 -1.27 6.77 27.77
N ALA A 358 -2.15 6.92 28.76
CA ALA A 358 -2.98 5.82 29.26
C ALA A 358 -3.91 5.23 28.17
N LYS A 359 -4.32 6.03 27.19
CA LYS A 359 -5.09 5.58 26.03
C LYS A 359 -4.20 5.09 24.89
N LEU A 360 -3.03 5.71 24.72
CA LEU A 360 -2.06 5.32 23.69
C LEU A 360 -1.46 3.93 23.99
N GLY A 361 -1.29 3.58 25.27
CA GLY A 361 -0.82 2.25 25.70
C GLY A 361 0.67 1.98 25.45
N ARG A 362 1.43 2.99 25.02
CA ARG A 362 2.86 2.95 24.71
C ARG A 362 3.47 4.36 24.76
N PRO A 363 4.80 4.50 24.77
CA PRO A 363 5.47 5.76 24.53
C PRO A 363 5.11 6.40 23.18
N ARG A 364 5.24 7.72 23.11
CA ARG A 364 5.22 8.48 21.86
C ARG A 364 6.48 8.18 21.06
N VAL A 365 6.40 8.18 19.73
CA VAL A 365 7.56 7.96 18.85
C VAL A 365 7.98 9.30 18.23
N ASP A 366 9.26 9.67 18.29
CA ASP A 366 9.74 10.89 17.64
C ASP A 366 9.85 10.71 16.12
N VAL A 367 8.91 11.29 15.37
CA VAL A 367 8.79 11.10 13.93
C VAL A 367 9.38 12.29 13.18
N THR A 368 10.31 12.00 12.27
CA THR A 368 10.83 12.97 11.28
C THR A 368 10.28 12.64 9.90
N LEU A 369 9.55 13.58 9.30
CA LEU A 369 9.01 13.45 7.96
C LEU A 369 10.01 13.95 6.91
N ARG A 370 10.26 13.12 5.90
CA ARG A 370 10.80 13.54 4.60
C ARG A 370 9.63 13.70 3.63
N ILE A 371 9.20 14.92 3.37
CA ILE A 371 8.16 15.21 2.38
C ILE A 371 8.78 15.36 0.97
N SER A 372 8.09 14.83 -0.03
CA SER A 372 8.40 15.11 -1.43
C SER A 372 8.10 16.58 -1.79
N GLY A 373 8.78 17.12 -2.80
CA GLY A 373 8.47 18.48 -3.32
C GLY A 373 7.02 18.61 -3.80
N PHE A 374 6.43 17.54 -4.34
CA PHE A 374 5.01 17.54 -4.69
C PHE A 374 4.10 17.59 -3.46
N PHE A 375 4.44 16.84 -2.39
CA PHE A 375 3.68 16.89 -1.15
C PHE A 375 3.64 18.31 -0.57
N ARG A 376 4.78 19.02 -0.57
CA ARG A 376 4.85 20.44 -0.19
C ARG A 376 3.85 21.31 -0.94
N ASP A 377 3.76 21.14 -2.26
CA ASP A 377 2.91 22.00 -3.09
C ASP A 377 1.43 21.64 -3.00
N ALA A 378 1.11 20.36 -2.74
CA ALA A 378 -0.26 19.86 -2.74
C ALA A 378 -0.90 19.84 -1.34
N PHE A 379 -0.11 19.70 -0.27
CA PHE A 379 -0.59 19.45 1.09
C PHE A 379 0.03 20.38 2.15
N PRO A 380 0.03 21.72 1.95
CA PRO A 380 0.57 22.65 2.94
C PRO A 380 -0.16 22.55 4.29
N SER A 381 -1.49 22.35 4.29
CA SER A 381 -2.28 22.17 5.52
C SER A 381 -1.86 20.96 6.36
N GLN A 382 -1.35 19.89 5.73
CA GLN A 382 -0.92 18.68 6.42
C GLN A 382 0.46 18.86 7.04
N ILE A 383 1.31 19.65 6.39
CA ILE A 383 2.60 20.09 6.96
C ILE A 383 2.32 20.88 8.23
N ASP A 384 1.45 21.90 8.14
CA ASP A 384 1.09 22.75 9.27
C ASP A 384 0.44 21.92 10.40
N LEU A 385 -0.44 20.97 10.04
CA LEU A 385 -1.10 20.07 11.00
C LEU A 385 -0.08 19.24 11.78
N PHE A 386 0.86 18.61 11.09
CA PHE A 386 1.85 17.74 11.72
C PHE A 386 2.88 18.53 12.53
N ASP A 387 3.40 19.65 12.00
CA ASP A 387 4.31 20.54 12.75
C ASP A 387 3.61 21.08 14.02
N SER A 388 2.36 21.51 13.91
CA SER A 388 1.58 21.96 15.06
C SER A 388 1.40 20.85 16.10
N ALA A 389 1.10 19.62 15.66
CA ALA A 389 0.90 18.48 16.54
C ALA A 389 2.19 18.09 17.28
N VAL A 390 3.31 17.99 16.56
CA VAL A 390 4.58 17.59 17.17
C VAL A 390 5.11 18.65 18.12
N ARG A 391 4.93 19.94 17.83
CA ARG A 391 5.27 21.03 18.75
C ARG A 391 4.40 21.02 20.00
N ALA A 392 3.09 20.84 19.86
CA ALA A 392 2.18 20.78 21.00
C ALA A 392 2.51 19.60 21.92
N ILE A 393 2.90 18.45 21.34
CA ILE A 393 3.36 17.27 22.09
C ILE A 393 4.73 17.49 22.73
N GLY A 394 5.65 18.15 22.04
CA GLY A 394 6.97 18.49 22.56
C GLY A 394 6.93 19.49 23.72
N ALA A 395 5.87 20.31 23.78
CA ALA A 395 5.62 21.26 24.86
C ALA A 395 4.93 20.66 26.10
N LEU A 396 4.51 19.39 26.06
CA LEU A 396 3.86 18.75 27.21
C LEU A 396 4.82 18.63 28.41
N GLU A 397 4.29 18.97 29.59
CA GLU A 397 4.96 18.78 30.87
C GLU A 397 4.36 17.58 31.61
N GLY A 398 5.15 16.93 32.47
CA GLY A 398 4.69 15.82 33.32
C GLY A 398 4.72 14.43 32.66
N GLU A 399 5.17 14.31 31.41
CA GLU A 399 5.52 13.02 30.79
C GLU A 399 7.02 12.75 30.95
N ASP A 400 7.38 11.53 31.36
CA ASP A 400 8.78 11.13 31.53
C ASP A 400 9.53 11.03 30.20
N VAL A 401 10.86 11.10 30.23
CA VAL A 401 11.72 11.01 29.03
C VAL A 401 11.46 9.73 28.23
N ALA A 402 11.21 8.62 28.91
CA ALA A 402 10.92 7.34 28.27
C ALA A 402 9.55 7.29 27.59
N ASP A 403 8.58 8.08 28.06
CA ASP A 403 7.22 8.12 27.53
C ASP A 403 7.05 9.16 26.41
N ASN A 404 7.81 10.26 26.47
CA ASN A 404 7.80 11.33 25.49
C ASN A 404 9.21 11.71 25.03
N PRO A 405 9.82 10.90 24.13
CA PRO A 405 11.13 11.20 23.55
C PRO A 405 11.12 12.48 22.70
N ILE A 406 9.96 12.91 22.18
CA ILE A 406 9.80 14.15 21.40
C ILE A 406 10.15 15.35 22.29
N ALA A 407 9.46 15.49 23.43
CA ALA A 407 9.68 16.57 24.36
C ALA A 407 11.10 16.56 24.93
N ALA A 408 11.62 15.37 25.26
CA ALA A 408 12.99 15.22 25.74
C ALA A 408 14.03 15.73 24.73
N LYS A 409 13.93 15.31 23.45
CA LYS A 409 14.85 15.75 22.40
C LYS A 409 14.73 17.23 22.08
N MET A 410 13.52 17.78 22.04
CA MET A 410 13.32 19.21 21.79
C MET A 410 14.00 20.06 22.89
N ARG A 411 13.88 19.66 24.17
CA ARG A 411 14.55 20.37 25.28
C ARG A 411 16.08 20.30 25.18
N VAL A 412 16.62 19.11 24.87
CA VAL A 412 18.08 18.92 24.73
C VAL A 412 18.63 19.74 23.56
N GLU A 413 17.97 19.70 22.40
CA GLU A 413 18.40 20.44 21.21
C GLU A 413 18.27 21.95 21.42
N GLN A 414 17.19 22.42 22.05
CA GLN A 414 17.01 23.83 22.39
C GLN A 414 18.15 24.33 23.30
N ALA A 415 18.43 23.62 24.40
CA ALA A 415 19.50 24.00 25.33
C ALA A 415 20.88 24.03 24.65
N LYS A 416 21.13 23.11 23.72
CA LYS A 416 22.34 23.10 22.90
C LYS A 416 22.42 24.32 21.98
N LEU A 417 21.35 24.64 21.25
CA LEU A 417 21.30 25.79 20.35
C LEU A 417 21.45 27.12 21.11
N GLU A 418 20.82 27.25 22.28
CA GLU A 418 20.99 28.42 23.15
C GLU A 418 22.44 28.57 23.63
N LYS A 419 23.09 27.46 24.00
CA LYS A 419 24.51 27.44 24.36
C LYS A 419 25.41 27.83 23.18
N ASP A 420 25.04 27.47 21.96
CA ASP A 420 25.72 27.83 20.72
C ASP A 420 25.43 29.29 20.28
N GLY A 421 24.66 30.04 21.07
CA GLY A 421 24.43 31.48 20.90
C GLY A 421 23.18 31.84 20.12
N LEU A 422 22.26 30.91 19.87
CA LEU A 422 20.94 31.25 19.32
C LEU A 422 20.03 31.86 20.39
N GLU A 423 19.24 32.84 19.97
CA GLU A 423 18.16 33.39 20.80
C GLU A 423 17.16 32.28 21.21
N PRO A 424 16.66 32.28 22.46
CA PRO A 424 15.80 31.20 22.97
C PRO A 424 14.57 30.89 22.10
N SER A 425 13.94 31.92 21.52
CA SER A 425 12.78 31.75 20.64
C SER A 425 13.12 31.04 19.33
N GLU A 426 14.26 31.36 18.73
CA GLU A 426 14.75 30.72 17.50
C GLU A 426 15.29 29.32 17.79
N ALA A 427 15.96 29.13 18.93
CA ALA A 427 16.41 27.81 19.40
C ALA A 427 15.22 26.85 19.61
N ALA A 428 14.16 27.30 20.31
CA ALA A 428 12.94 26.53 20.49
C ALA A 428 12.26 26.22 19.15
N LYS A 429 12.20 27.19 18.23
CA LYS A 429 11.65 26.99 16.89
C LYS A 429 12.38 25.88 16.13
N ARG A 430 13.72 25.93 16.10
CA ARG A 430 14.58 24.97 15.39
C ARG A 430 14.60 23.58 16.03
N ALA A 431 14.61 23.51 17.36
CA ALA A 431 14.52 22.25 18.09
C ALA A 431 13.25 21.46 17.74
N GLY A 432 12.17 22.19 17.41
CA GLY A 432 10.88 21.64 17.00
C GLY A 432 10.81 21.10 15.57
N PHE A 433 11.83 21.32 14.72
CA PHE A 433 11.75 20.91 13.31
C PHE A 433 11.69 19.39 13.16
N ARG A 434 10.63 18.91 12.51
CA ARG A 434 10.43 17.49 12.18
C ARG A 434 9.90 17.25 10.78
N VAL A 435 9.57 18.29 10.01
CA VAL A 435 9.16 18.16 8.61
C VAL A 435 10.24 18.73 7.72
N PHE A 436 10.82 17.89 6.87
CA PHE A 436 11.92 18.24 5.97
C PHE A 436 11.58 17.86 4.54
N GLY A 437 11.98 18.66 3.56
CA GLY A 437 11.66 18.40 2.16
C GLY A 437 12.65 19.00 1.18
N SER A 438 12.35 18.87 -0.10
CA SER A 438 13.13 19.52 -1.17
C SER A 438 13.21 21.02 -0.96
N LYS A 439 14.31 21.69 -1.36
CA LYS A 439 14.41 23.16 -1.40
C LYS A 439 13.15 23.79 -2.02
N PRO A 440 12.63 24.93 -1.52
CA PRO A 440 11.52 25.63 -2.16
C PRO A 440 11.74 25.82 -3.67
N GLY A 441 10.77 25.40 -4.49
CA GLY A 441 10.86 25.42 -5.96
C GLY A 441 11.64 24.26 -6.60
N ALA A 442 12.28 23.39 -5.81
CA ALA A 442 12.95 22.18 -6.29
C ALA A 442 12.16 20.91 -5.96
N TYR A 443 12.50 19.82 -6.66
CA TYR A 443 11.87 18.50 -6.58
C TYR A 443 12.91 17.38 -6.54
N GLY A 444 12.54 16.23 -6.01
CA GLY A 444 13.40 15.05 -5.95
C GLY A 444 14.30 14.98 -4.71
N ALA A 445 15.07 13.89 -4.64
CA ALA A 445 15.93 13.57 -3.51
C ALA A 445 17.42 13.85 -3.76
N GLY A 446 17.79 14.30 -4.97
CA GLY A 446 19.18 14.56 -5.35
C GLY A 446 20.01 13.33 -5.70
N LEU A 447 19.43 12.11 -5.62
CA LEU A 447 20.15 10.86 -5.80
C LEU A 447 20.09 10.28 -7.21
N GLN A 448 19.01 10.54 -7.96
CA GLN A 448 18.77 9.90 -9.27
C GLN A 448 19.93 10.15 -10.24
N ALA A 449 20.29 11.42 -10.45
CA ALA A 449 21.39 11.79 -11.35
C ALA A 449 22.75 11.25 -10.87
N LEU A 450 23.00 11.21 -9.56
CA LEU A 450 24.23 10.63 -9.00
C LEU A 450 24.34 9.14 -9.33
N ILE A 451 23.22 8.41 -9.21
CA ILE A 451 23.17 6.98 -9.46
C ILE A 451 23.28 6.69 -10.97
N ASP A 452 22.48 7.37 -11.79
CA ASP A 452 22.41 7.15 -13.24
C ASP A 452 23.75 7.44 -13.92
N GLU A 453 24.39 8.53 -13.52
CA GLU A 453 25.68 8.97 -14.07
C GLU A 453 26.88 8.41 -13.29
N LYS A 454 26.64 7.59 -12.25
CA LYS A 454 27.66 7.00 -11.37
C LYS A 454 28.65 8.03 -10.79
N LEU A 455 28.13 9.21 -10.42
CA LEU A 455 28.90 10.34 -9.91
C LEU A 455 29.11 10.28 -8.39
N TRP A 456 29.49 9.13 -7.85
CA TRP A 456 29.73 8.94 -6.42
C TRP A 456 30.83 7.90 -6.19
N ASP A 457 31.67 8.13 -5.18
CA ASP A 457 32.79 7.26 -4.83
C ASP A 457 32.55 6.56 -3.48
N ALA A 458 31.81 7.21 -2.58
CA ALA A 458 31.52 6.72 -1.24
C ALA A 458 30.07 6.93 -0.83
N ARG A 459 29.60 6.15 0.16
CA ARG A 459 28.26 6.31 0.76
C ARG A 459 28.03 7.74 1.32
N ALA A 460 29.09 8.41 1.74
CA ALA A 460 29.03 9.78 2.27
C ALA A 460 28.54 10.77 1.21
N ASP A 461 28.90 10.60 -0.07
CA ASP A 461 28.51 11.50 -1.17
C ASP A 461 26.99 11.43 -1.39
N LEU A 462 26.41 10.24 -1.29
CA LEU A 462 24.97 10.01 -1.37
C LEU A 462 24.26 10.66 -0.17
N ALA A 463 24.81 10.52 1.04
CA ALA A 463 24.25 11.13 2.24
C ALA A 463 24.30 12.66 2.18
N GLU A 464 25.42 13.23 1.75
CA GLU A 464 25.59 14.67 1.57
C GLU A 464 24.60 15.22 0.54
N SER A 465 24.46 14.55 -0.62
CA SER A 465 23.47 14.96 -1.62
C SER A 465 22.05 14.90 -1.07
N TYR A 466 21.69 13.81 -0.37
CA TYR A 466 20.35 13.67 0.20
C TYR A 466 20.04 14.78 1.22
N ILE A 467 21.00 15.15 2.08
CA ILE A 467 20.88 16.24 3.03
C ILE A 467 20.81 17.59 2.31
N ASN A 468 21.68 17.83 1.33
CA ASN A 468 21.70 19.09 0.57
C ASN A 468 20.40 19.32 -0.20
N TRP A 469 19.77 18.26 -0.71
CA TRP A 469 18.50 18.36 -1.42
C TRP A 469 17.30 18.37 -0.47
N GLY A 470 17.37 17.68 0.66
CA GLY A 470 16.23 17.42 1.55
C GLY A 470 16.23 18.12 2.91
N GLY A 471 17.31 18.80 3.28
CA GLY A 471 17.53 19.39 4.60
C GLY A 471 16.83 20.72 4.83
N TYR A 472 15.71 20.98 4.15
CA TYR A 472 14.94 22.21 4.30
C TYR A 472 13.74 21.96 5.19
N ALA A 473 13.68 22.65 6.33
CA ALA A 473 12.58 22.53 7.28
C ALA A 473 11.31 23.23 6.75
N TYR A 474 10.17 22.62 7.05
CA TYR A 474 8.82 23.10 6.77
C TYR A 474 7.99 23.05 8.06
N GLY A 475 7.00 23.94 8.21
CA GLY A 475 6.18 24.08 9.40
C GLY A 475 6.04 25.51 9.90
#